data_AF-A0A955L3S4-F1
#
_entry.id   AF-A0A955L3S4-F1
#
_cell.length_a   1.000
_cell.length_b   1.000
_cell.length_c   1.000
_cell.angle_alpha   90.00
_cell.angle_beta   90.00
_cell.angle_gamma   90.00
#
_symmetry.space_group_name_H-M   'P 1'
#
loop_
_entity.id
_entity.type
_entity.pdbx_description
1 polymer ?
#
loop_
_entity_poly.entity_id
_entity_poly.type
_entity_poly.pdbx_seq_one_letter_code
_entity_poly.pdbx_strand_id
1 'polypeptide(L)'
;MQKIQTGTPDLTDKKIEEIGKLFPNVITEKEDKNGNTVKAIDFELLKQELSKQIVDDDNERYRLDWPGKKRSLLKANTPIDKTLRPVREDSVNFDTTENLYIEGDNFEALKILQESYLGKVKMIYIDPPYNTGK
;
A
#
# COMPACT_ATOMS: atom_id res chain seq x y z
N MET A 1 26.32 4.18 -12.89
CA MET A 1 24.91 3.77 -13.05
C MET A 1 24.21 3.96 -11.71
N GLN A 2 23.25 4.88 -11.62
CA GLN A 2 22.38 4.96 -10.44
C GLN A 2 21.54 3.68 -10.41
N LYS A 3 21.59 2.95 -9.28
CA LYS A 3 20.71 1.80 -9.05
C LYS A 3 19.28 2.33 -9.00
N ILE A 4 18.50 2.05 -10.04
CA ILE A 4 17.05 2.25 -10.03
C ILE A 4 16.53 1.27 -8.97
N GLN A 5 15.96 1.78 -7.89
CA GLN A 5 15.29 0.93 -6.90
C GLN A 5 14.04 0.35 -7.57
N THR A 6 14.05 -0.94 -7.87
CA THR A 6 12.92 -1.68 -8.45
C THR A 6 12.08 -2.24 -7.31
N GLY A 7 11.00 -1.56 -6.96
CA GLY A 7 10.00 -2.07 -6.03
C GLY A 7 9.09 -0.96 -5.53
N THR A 8 7.77 -1.21 -5.59
CA THR A 8 6.79 -0.28 -5.03
C THR A 8 7.16 0.04 -3.58
N PRO A 9 7.28 1.32 -3.21
CA PRO A 9 7.70 1.70 -1.86
C PRO A 9 6.70 1.21 -0.83
N ASP A 10 7.20 0.66 0.29
CA ASP A 10 6.34 0.25 1.41
C ASP A 10 5.57 1.47 1.93
N LEU A 11 4.25 1.44 1.74
CA LEU A 11 3.37 2.52 2.19
C LEU A 11 3.37 2.64 3.72
N THR A 12 3.75 1.58 4.43
CA THR A 12 3.94 1.58 5.88
C THR A 12 5.12 2.45 6.26
N ASP A 13 6.26 2.29 5.59
CA ASP A 13 7.47 3.09 5.87
C ASP A 13 7.25 4.57 5.57
N LYS A 14 6.58 4.89 4.45
CA LYS A 14 6.19 6.28 4.15
C LYS A 14 5.29 6.89 5.23
N LYS A 15 4.31 6.13 5.72
CA LYS A 15 3.43 6.58 6.81
C LYS A 15 4.18 6.75 8.12
N ILE A 16 5.13 5.87 8.42
CA ILE A 16 6.00 6.00 9.60
C ILE A 16 6.86 7.27 9.48
N GLU A 17 7.42 7.58 8.31
CA GLU A 17 8.16 8.83 8.08
C GLU A 17 7.28 10.07 8.23
N GLU A 18 6.06 10.08 7.69
CA GLU A 18 5.11 11.19 7.85
C GLU A 18 4.73 11.40 9.31
N ILE A 19 4.44 10.32 10.04
CA ILE A 19 4.13 10.38 11.48
C ILE A 19 5.35 10.86 12.25
N GLY A 20 6.57 10.42 11.91
CA GLY A 20 7.81 10.86 12.54
C GLY A 20 8.11 12.35 12.31
N LYS A 21 7.70 12.92 11.17
CA LYS A 21 7.80 14.37 10.92
C LYS A 21 6.84 15.17 11.80
N LEU A 22 5.65 14.63 12.06
CA LEU A 22 4.62 15.29 12.85
C LEU A 22 4.81 15.12 14.36
N PHE A 23 5.27 13.94 14.79
CA PHE A 23 5.45 13.55 16.19
C PHE A 23 6.81 12.85 16.38
N PRO A 24 7.93 13.59 16.42
CA PRO A 24 9.27 13.00 16.52
C PRO A 24 9.44 12.12 17.77
N ASN A 25 8.78 12.47 18.86
CA ASN A 25 8.89 11.76 20.15
C ASN A 25 8.26 10.36 20.14
N VAL A 26 7.40 10.08 19.16
CA VAL A 26 6.62 8.83 19.06
C VAL A 26 7.38 7.71 18.33
N ILE A 27 8.46 8.06 17.63
CA ILE A 27 9.28 7.08 16.91
C ILE A 27 10.22 6.37 17.89
N THR A 28 10.14 5.05 17.92
CA THR A 28 11.02 4.18 18.69
C THR A 28 11.79 3.24 17.77
N GLU A 29 12.78 2.57 18.31
CA GLU A 29 13.59 1.60 17.60
C GLU A 29 13.27 0.20 18.15
N LYS A 30 12.94 -0.74 17.28
CA LYS A 30 12.66 -2.13 17.65
C LYS A 30 13.51 -3.07 16.80
N GLU A 31 13.95 -4.17 17.38
CA GLU A 31 14.65 -5.22 16.64
C GLU A 31 13.66 -6.05 15.82
N ASP A 32 13.92 -6.17 14.52
CA ASP A 32 13.23 -7.11 13.64
C ASP A 32 13.73 -8.56 13.87
N LYS A 33 13.03 -9.56 13.31
CA LYS A 33 13.35 -10.99 13.39
C LYS A 33 14.76 -11.35 12.92
N ASN A 34 15.42 -10.45 12.20
CA ASN A 34 16.79 -10.59 11.69
C ASN A 34 17.84 -9.84 12.54
N GLY A 35 17.48 -9.28 13.69
CA GLY A 35 18.39 -8.55 14.58
C GLY A 35 18.74 -7.13 14.11
N ASN A 36 18.02 -6.60 13.12
CA ASN A 36 18.22 -5.24 12.63
C ASN A 36 17.29 -4.27 13.36
N THR A 37 17.82 -3.10 13.71
CA THR A 37 17.05 -2.00 14.31
C THR A 37 16.16 -1.34 13.25
N VAL A 38 14.84 -1.45 13.42
CA VAL A 38 13.85 -0.79 12.55
C VAL A 38 13.08 0.27 13.33
N LYS A 39 12.74 1.38 12.66
CA LYS A 39 11.90 2.44 13.23
C LYS A 39 10.48 1.92 13.39
N ALA A 40 9.98 1.95 14.62
CA ALA A 40 8.64 1.60 14.99
C ALA A 40 7.92 2.82 15.58
N ILE A 41 6.59 2.75 15.63
CA ILE A 41 5.75 3.77 16.26
C ILE A 41 5.39 3.24 17.65
N ASP A 42 5.65 4.03 18.70
CA ASP A 42 5.06 3.80 20.00
C ASP A 42 3.59 4.22 19.95
N PHE A 43 2.69 3.24 19.81
CA PHE A 43 1.27 3.49 19.72
C PHE A 43 0.66 4.06 21.01
N GLU A 44 1.27 3.81 22.18
CA GLU A 44 0.81 4.37 23.44
C GLU A 44 1.13 5.87 23.51
N LEU A 45 2.36 6.23 23.15
CA LEU A 45 2.78 7.63 23.12
C LEU A 45 2.06 8.42 22.01
N LEU A 46 1.85 7.79 20.84
CA LEU A 46 1.05 8.39 19.76
C LEU A 46 -0.39 8.64 20.21
N LYS A 47 -0.98 7.69 20.93
CA LYS A 47 -2.32 7.81 21.46
C LYS A 47 -2.38 8.96 22.47
N GLN A 48 -1.39 9.12 23.34
CA GLN A 48 -1.33 10.25 24.29
C GLN A 48 -1.25 11.61 23.59
N GLU A 49 -0.37 11.78 22.61
CA GLU A 49 -0.21 13.03 21.86
C GLU A 49 -1.47 13.41 21.06
N LEU A 50 -2.19 12.42 20.53
CA LEU A 50 -3.41 12.65 19.74
C LEU A 50 -4.69 12.74 20.59
N SER A 51 -4.65 12.34 21.86
CA SER A 51 -5.83 12.30 22.73
C SER A 51 -6.03 13.63 23.45
N LYS A 52 -6.76 14.57 22.81
CA LYS A 52 -7.28 15.78 23.48
C LYS A 52 -8.35 15.51 24.55
N GLN A 53 -8.91 14.30 24.55
CA GLN A 53 -9.87 13.80 25.53
C GLN A 53 -9.48 12.35 25.85
N ILE A 54 -9.64 11.94 27.12
CA ILE A 54 -9.52 10.54 27.52
C ILE A 54 -10.69 9.80 26.85
N VAL A 55 -10.43 9.18 25.70
CA VAL A 55 -11.41 8.33 25.02
C VAL A 55 -11.18 6.91 25.53
N ASP A 56 -11.58 6.69 26.79
CA ASP A 56 -11.98 5.37 27.26
C ASP A 56 -13.33 5.08 26.60
N ASP A 57 -13.31 4.29 25.53
CA ASP A 57 -14.03 3.02 25.48
C ASP A 57 -13.83 2.39 24.09
N ASP A 58 -13.52 1.10 24.09
CA ASP A 58 -13.21 0.30 22.90
C ASP A 58 -14.50 -0.16 22.18
N ASN A 59 -15.69 0.23 22.67
CA ASN A 59 -16.96 -0.42 22.30
C ASN A 59 -17.91 0.36 21.40
N GLU A 60 -17.68 1.64 21.08
CA GLU A 60 -18.63 2.43 20.25
C GLU A 60 -17.98 3.09 19.02
N ARG A 61 -16.93 2.48 18.46
CA ARG A 61 -16.38 2.94 17.17
C ARG A 61 -17.13 2.29 16.03
N TYR A 62 -17.94 3.06 15.29
CA TYR A 62 -18.55 2.58 14.06
C TYR A 62 -17.45 2.25 13.03
N ARG A 63 -17.17 0.96 12.87
CA ARG A 63 -16.16 0.44 11.95
C ARG A 63 -16.71 -0.83 11.31
N LEU A 64 -16.57 -0.94 10.00
CA LEU A 64 -16.77 -2.20 9.30
C LEU A 64 -15.59 -3.13 9.63
N ASP A 65 -15.83 -4.24 10.34
CA ASP A 65 -14.82 -5.26 10.61
C ASP A 65 -15.22 -6.61 10.03
N TRP A 66 -14.24 -7.40 9.59
CA TRP A 66 -14.45 -8.70 8.98
C TRP A 66 -13.23 -9.62 9.15
N PRO A 67 -13.43 -10.95 9.15
CA PRO A 67 -12.31 -11.90 9.20
C PRO A 67 -11.31 -11.65 8.08
N GLY A 68 -10.04 -11.44 8.44
CA GLY A 68 -8.96 -11.22 7.48
C GLY A 68 -8.68 -9.76 7.11
N LYS A 69 -9.45 -8.77 7.61
CA LYS A 69 -9.21 -7.34 7.34
C LYS A 69 -7.75 -6.90 7.57
N LYS A 70 -7.17 -7.29 8.71
CA LYS A 70 -5.77 -6.98 9.05
C LYS A 70 -4.79 -7.59 8.05
N ARG A 71 -5.05 -8.82 7.57
CA ARG A 71 -4.22 -9.51 6.57
C ARG A 71 -4.31 -8.81 5.20
N SER A 72 -5.49 -8.38 4.80
CA SER A 72 -5.68 -7.63 3.55
C SER A 72 -4.92 -6.30 3.55
N LEU A 73 -4.94 -5.60 4.68
CA LEU A 73 -4.19 -4.34 4.83
C LEU A 73 -2.67 -4.58 4.75
N LEU A 74 -2.15 -5.61 5.43
CA LEU A 74 -0.73 -5.97 5.35
C LEU A 74 -0.32 -6.33 3.91
N LYS A 75 -1.13 -7.12 3.20
CA LYS A 75 -0.87 -7.50 1.80
C LYS A 75 -0.81 -6.26 0.88
N ALA A 76 -1.70 -5.28 1.10
CA ALA A 76 -1.73 -4.04 0.33
C ALA A 76 -0.44 -3.23 0.47
N ASN A 77 0.14 -3.17 1.68
CA ASN A 77 1.36 -2.39 1.94
C ASN A 77 2.66 -3.12 1.58
N THR A 78 2.65 -4.44 1.43
CA THR A 78 3.85 -5.22 1.07
C THR A 78 4.48 -4.66 -0.22
N PRO A 79 5.79 -4.65 -0.43
CA PRO A 79 6.37 -4.33 -1.74
C PRO A 79 5.99 -5.37 -2.82
N ILE A 80 6.24 -5.04 -4.09
CA ILE A 80 6.13 -5.98 -5.22
C ILE A 80 7.48 -6.06 -5.95
N ASP A 81 7.87 -7.26 -6.34
CA ASP A 81 9.12 -7.59 -7.02
C ASP A 81 8.92 -8.01 -8.49
N LYS A 82 7.67 -7.94 -8.97
CA LYS A 82 7.30 -8.27 -10.36
C LYS A 82 7.50 -7.09 -11.30
N THR A 83 7.71 -7.40 -12.58
CA THR A 83 7.87 -6.43 -13.67
C THR A 83 6.95 -6.76 -14.83
N LEU A 84 6.64 -5.76 -15.66
CA LEU A 84 5.88 -5.94 -16.90
C LEU A 84 6.83 -6.35 -18.03
N ARG A 85 6.42 -7.36 -18.81
CA ARG A 85 7.13 -7.80 -20.01
C ARG A 85 6.30 -7.42 -21.25
N PRO A 86 6.84 -6.62 -22.20
CA PRO A 86 6.11 -6.29 -23.41
C PRO A 86 5.99 -7.51 -24.34
N VAL A 87 4.82 -7.70 -24.94
CA VAL A 87 4.53 -8.77 -25.92
C VAL A 87 4.26 -8.10 -27.27
N ARG A 88 5.32 -7.84 -28.05
CA ARG A 88 5.22 -7.07 -29.30
C ARG A 88 4.38 -7.77 -30.38
N GLU A 89 4.43 -9.09 -30.40
CA GLU A 89 3.72 -9.94 -31.37
C GLU A 89 2.20 -9.82 -31.29
N ASP A 90 1.66 -9.70 -30.07
CA ASP A 90 0.22 -9.55 -29.82
C ASP A 90 -0.23 -8.09 -29.72
N SER A 91 0.72 -7.15 -29.86
CA SER A 91 0.45 -5.73 -29.69
C SER A 91 0.07 -5.05 -31.00
N VAL A 92 -1.01 -4.29 -30.97
CA VAL A 92 -1.43 -3.45 -32.10
C VAL A 92 -0.75 -2.08 -32.00
N ASN A 93 -0.03 -1.67 -33.05
CA ASN A 93 0.66 -0.37 -33.11
C ASN A 93 1.56 -0.09 -31.89
N PHE A 94 2.38 -1.07 -31.50
CA PHE A 94 3.15 -1.07 -30.24
C PHE A 94 3.89 0.25 -29.96
N ASP A 95 4.55 0.84 -30.96
CA ASP A 95 5.37 2.03 -30.77
C ASP A 95 4.57 3.35 -30.80
N THR A 96 3.28 3.34 -31.15
CA THR A 96 2.45 4.55 -31.30
C THR A 96 1.14 4.55 -30.51
N THR A 97 0.69 3.41 -29.99
CA THR A 97 -0.53 3.32 -29.19
C THR A 97 -0.37 4.00 -27.83
N GLU A 98 -1.39 4.75 -27.40
CA GLU A 98 -1.48 5.30 -26.05
C GLU A 98 -2.26 4.38 -25.09
N ASN A 99 -2.72 3.22 -25.60
CA ASN A 99 -3.52 2.26 -24.84
C ASN A 99 -2.65 1.10 -24.33
N LEU A 100 -2.94 0.64 -23.12
CA LEU A 100 -2.22 -0.45 -22.47
C LEU A 100 -3.20 -1.58 -22.11
N TYR A 101 -2.83 -2.81 -22.46
CA TYR A 101 -3.48 -4.03 -21.99
C TYR A 101 -2.48 -4.83 -21.15
N ILE A 102 -2.88 -5.25 -19.95
CA ILE A 102 -2.03 -6.03 -19.03
C ILE A 102 -2.76 -7.33 -18.72
N GLU A 103 -2.07 -8.45 -18.92
CA GLU A 103 -2.53 -9.78 -18.53
C GLU A 103 -1.89 -10.21 -17.20
N GLY A 104 -2.71 -10.61 -16.23
CA GLY A 104 -2.25 -11.10 -14.93
C GLY A 104 -3.22 -10.81 -13.78
N ASP A 105 -2.74 -10.98 -12.55
CA ASP A 105 -3.49 -10.62 -11.34
C ASP A 105 -3.61 -9.09 -11.23
N ASN A 106 -4.84 -8.61 -11.03
CA ASN A 106 -5.14 -7.18 -11.03
C ASN A 106 -4.49 -6.43 -9.85
N PHE A 107 -4.35 -7.07 -8.70
CA PHE A 107 -3.74 -6.45 -7.53
C PHE A 107 -2.25 -6.21 -7.77
N GLU A 108 -1.57 -7.16 -8.42
CA GLU A 108 -0.17 -7.00 -8.81
C GLU A 108 0.02 -5.94 -9.91
N ALA A 109 -0.82 -5.98 -10.94
CA ALA A 109 -0.80 -4.99 -12.01
C ALA A 109 -0.97 -3.56 -11.47
N LEU A 110 -1.91 -3.35 -10.56
CA LEU A 110 -2.14 -2.04 -9.93
C LEU A 110 -0.95 -1.56 -9.10
N LYS A 111 -0.23 -2.47 -8.41
CA LYS A 111 0.97 -2.10 -7.65
C LYS A 111 2.11 -1.65 -8.56
N ILE A 112 2.30 -2.34 -9.69
CA ILE A 112 3.31 -1.93 -10.68
C ILE A 112 2.94 -0.57 -11.31
N LEU A 113 1.66 -0.38 -11.66
CA LEU A 113 1.19 0.88 -12.25
C LEU A 113 1.23 2.06 -11.27
N GLN A 114 1.24 1.80 -9.96
CA GLN A 114 1.19 2.82 -8.93
C GLN A 114 2.29 3.88 -9.12
N GLU A 115 3.53 3.50 -9.42
CA GLU A 115 4.64 4.45 -9.55
C GLU A 115 4.48 5.40 -10.75
N SER A 116 4.08 4.87 -11.89
CA SER A 116 4.00 5.63 -13.15
C SER A 116 2.70 6.41 -13.31
N TYR A 117 1.60 5.93 -12.71
CA TYR A 117 0.25 6.44 -12.94
C TYR A 117 -0.43 7.06 -11.70
N LEU A 118 0.31 7.25 -10.59
CA LEU A 118 -0.24 7.89 -9.38
C LEU A 118 -0.88 9.24 -9.70
N GLY A 119 -2.16 9.39 -9.37
CA GLY A 119 -2.91 10.64 -9.57
C GLY A 119 -3.20 11.00 -11.03
N LYS A 120 -2.89 10.13 -12.01
CA LYS A 120 -3.10 10.38 -13.44
C LYS A 120 -4.37 9.76 -14.01
N VAL A 121 -5.03 8.86 -13.28
CA VAL A 121 -6.23 8.15 -13.73
C VAL A 121 -7.47 9.03 -13.51
N LYS A 122 -8.15 9.40 -14.59
CA LYS A 122 -9.35 10.25 -14.56
C LYS A 122 -10.63 9.50 -14.15
N MET A 123 -10.77 8.25 -14.58
CA MET A 123 -11.95 7.42 -14.36
C MET A 123 -11.53 5.95 -14.22
N ILE A 124 -12.15 5.24 -13.29
CA ILE A 124 -11.99 3.80 -13.11
C ILE A 124 -13.39 3.17 -13.27
N TYR A 125 -13.51 2.21 -14.17
CA TYR A 125 -14.68 1.35 -14.32
C TYR A 125 -14.27 -0.09 -14.01
N ILE A 126 -14.99 -0.75 -13.11
CA ILE A 126 -14.78 -2.15 -12.75
C ILE A 126 -16.11 -2.88 -12.65
N ASP A 127 -16.12 -4.12 -13.09
CA ASP A 127 -17.24 -5.05 -12.94
C ASP A 127 -16.78 -6.28 -12.13
N PRO A 128 -16.63 -6.14 -10.79
CA PRO A 128 -16.13 -7.21 -9.94
C PRO A 128 -17.20 -8.31 -9.76
N PRO A 129 -16.81 -9.53 -9.33
CA PRO A 129 -17.79 -10.58 -9.03
C PRO A 129 -18.77 -10.16 -7.94
N TYR A 130 -20.07 -10.31 -8.19
CA TYR A 130 -21.13 -9.84 -7.29
C TYR A 130 -21.40 -10.75 -6.07
N ASN A 131 -20.69 -11.87 -5.96
CA ASN A 131 -20.84 -12.83 -4.85
C ASN A 131 -22.30 -13.24 -4.59
N THR A 132 -23.07 -13.52 -5.67
CA THR A 132 -24.52 -13.79 -5.58
C THR A 132 -24.87 -15.18 -5.06
N GLY A 133 -23.87 -16.08 -4.93
CA GLY A 133 -24.07 -17.45 -4.47
C GLY A 133 -24.78 -18.39 -5.45
N LYS A 134 -24.94 -17.98 -6.71
CA LYS A 134 -25.41 -18.81 -7.83
C LYS A 134 -24.27 -19.19 -8.75
#